data_AF-A0A2I0N3U3-F1
#
_entry.id   AF-A0A2I0N3U3-F1
#
_cell.length_a   1.000
_cell.length_b   1.000
_cell.length_c   1.000
_cell.angle_alpha   90.00
_cell.angle_beta   90.00
_cell.angle_gamma   90.00
#
_symmetry.space_group_name_H-M   'P 1'
#
loop_
_entity.id
_entity.type
_entity.pdbx_description
1 polymer ?
#
loop_
_entity_poly.entity_id
_entity_poly.type
_entity_poly.pdbx_seq_one_letter_code
_entity_poly.pdbx_strand_id
1 'polypeptide(L)'
;MKKQTFSSLVKAFLGSLALFVLMFFLIRIDVYSSLLLAVTGFIFGWLLVRPKPSAPRDLSLLDASLDQELKDLMREAQGRLDHLQAMSQSVKHRTISEESQNLTRLGEKIMDYLRRNPHKITKARRFFGYYLTTAEDLLKKYAEFERTGIQSQEVEELAQKTADALRTLQDAFRKQYVHLATHEILDMEADIDLLEKTNRTE
;
A
#
# COMPACT_ATOMS: atom_id res chain seq x y z
N MET A 1 9.85 8.02 19.69
CA MET A 1 11.02 8.25 18.80
C MET A 1 11.18 9.68 18.23
N LYS A 2 10.23 10.62 18.41
CA LYS A 2 10.35 12.02 17.87
C LYS A 2 11.35 12.95 18.58
N LYS A 3 11.85 12.63 19.79
CA LYS A 3 12.70 13.54 20.57
C LYS A 3 14.19 13.56 20.14
N GLN A 4 14.71 12.48 19.55
CA GLN A 4 16.13 12.41 19.20
C GLN A 4 16.50 13.20 17.94
N THR A 5 15.64 13.18 16.91
CA THR A 5 15.88 13.92 15.66
C THR A 5 15.76 15.43 15.85
N PHE A 6 14.86 15.89 16.73
CA PHE A 6 14.75 17.31 17.03
C PHE A 6 15.97 17.83 17.81
N SER A 7 16.52 17.03 18.74
CA SER A 7 17.72 17.44 19.48
C SER A 7 18.97 17.53 18.61
N SER A 8 19.15 16.63 17.63
CA SER A 8 20.29 16.71 16.72
C SER A 8 20.17 17.87 15.75
N LEU A 9 18.95 18.19 15.30
CA LEU A 9 18.67 19.32 14.42
C LEU A 9 18.88 20.67 15.12
N VAL A 10 18.43 20.79 16.38
CA VAL A 10 18.66 21.98 17.21
C VAL A 10 20.15 22.16 17.55
N LYS A 11 20.89 21.08 17.85
CA LYS A 11 22.34 21.17 18.11
C LYS A 11 23.14 21.56 16.86
N ALA A 12 22.76 21.03 15.69
CA ALA A 12 23.36 21.42 14.42
C ALA A 12 23.06 22.89 14.07
N PHE A 13 21.83 23.34 14.35
CA PHE A 13 21.40 24.72 14.11
C PHE A 13 22.09 25.71 15.07
N LEU A 14 22.23 25.37 16.35
CA LEU A 14 22.97 26.21 17.29
C LEU A 14 24.47 26.26 16.97
N GLY A 15 25.05 25.14 16.53
CA GLY A 15 26.46 25.09 16.11
C GLY A 15 26.74 25.96 14.90
N SER A 16 25.88 25.92 13.87
CA SER A 16 26.04 26.76 12.68
C SER A 16 25.79 28.24 12.98
N LEU A 17 24.83 28.56 13.85
CA LEU A 17 24.55 29.94 14.27
C LEU A 17 25.68 30.53 15.12
N ALA A 18 26.25 29.74 16.04
CA ALA A 18 27.37 30.16 16.85
C ALA A 18 28.64 30.38 16.01
N LEU A 19 28.91 29.48 15.05
CA LEU A 19 30.01 29.64 14.11
C LEU A 19 29.82 30.87 13.21
N PHE A 20 28.59 31.13 12.76
CA PHE A 20 28.25 32.30 11.96
C PHE A 20 28.47 33.60 12.74
N VAL A 21 28.00 33.69 13.99
CA VAL A 21 28.18 34.88 14.84
C VAL A 21 29.65 35.07 15.21
N LEU A 22 30.38 33.98 15.50
CA LEU A 22 31.82 34.01 15.78
C LEU A 22 32.63 34.52 14.57
N MET A 23 32.34 33.99 13.36
CA MET A 23 32.98 34.47 12.14
C MET A 23 32.60 35.92 11.81
N PHE A 24 31.34 36.30 12.05
CA PHE A 24 30.84 37.65 11.81
C PHE A 24 31.56 38.68 12.69
N PHE A 25 31.91 38.32 13.93
CA PHE A 25 32.57 39.23 14.87
C PHE A 25 34.10 39.28 14.69
N LEU A 26 34.74 38.19 14.25
CA LEU A 26 36.20 38.13 14.13
C LEU A 26 36.75 38.76 12.84
N ILE A 27 35.95 38.90 11.78
CA ILE A 27 36.45 39.31 10.47
C ILE A 27 35.50 40.34 9.85
N ARG A 28 35.87 41.63 9.90
CA ARG A 28 35.18 42.73 9.17
C ARG A 28 35.27 42.49 7.66
N ILE A 29 34.35 41.70 7.11
CA ILE A 29 34.20 41.48 5.67
C ILE A 29 32.77 41.86 5.27
N ASP A 30 32.65 42.62 4.19
CA ASP A 30 31.42 43.20 3.66
C ASP A 30 30.30 42.17 3.42
N VAL A 31 29.06 42.62 3.59
CA VAL A 31 27.80 41.84 3.54
C VAL A 31 27.70 40.93 2.32
N TYR A 32 28.27 41.34 1.18
CA TYR A 32 28.25 40.58 -0.07
C TYR A 32 28.97 39.23 -0.01
N SER A 33 30.06 39.12 0.75
CA SER A 33 30.79 37.85 0.90
C SER A 33 30.06 36.88 1.81
N SER A 34 29.32 37.38 2.80
CA SER A 34 28.51 36.55 3.71
C SER A 34 27.34 35.86 2.99
N LEU A 35 26.73 36.54 2.02
CA LEU A 35 25.65 35.99 1.20
C LEU A 35 26.16 34.88 0.28
N LEU A 36 27.33 35.07 -0.34
CA LEU A 36 27.93 34.09 -1.22
C LEU A 36 28.29 32.79 -0.48
N LEU A 37 28.84 32.92 0.75
CA LEU A 37 29.20 31.80 1.61
C LEU A 37 27.97 31.03 2.12
N ALA A 38 26.89 31.75 2.45
CA ALA A 38 25.64 31.12 2.89
C ALA A 38 25.00 30.28 1.77
N VAL A 39 25.00 30.77 0.53
CA VAL A 39 24.49 30.03 -0.62
C VAL A 39 25.37 28.81 -0.94
N THR A 40 26.70 28.95 -0.89
CA THR A 40 27.61 27.81 -1.10
C THR A 40 27.51 26.78 0.02
N GLY A 41 27.39 27.19 1.28
CA GLY A 41 27.17 26.29 2.41
C GLY A 41 25.82 25.55 2.33
N PHE A 42 24.77 26.23 1.89
CA PHE A 42 23.45 25.61 1.69
C PHE A 42 23.46 24.60 0.55
N ILE A 43 24.09 24.93 -0.60
CA ILE A 43 24.22 24.01 -1.74
C ILE A 43 25.14 22.84 -1.38
N PHE A 44 26.26 23.07 -0.70
CA PHE A 44 27.22 22.04 -0.31
C PHE A 44 26.63 21.10 0.75
N GLY A 45 25.90 21.64 1.74
CA GLY A 45 25.15 20.86 2.71
C GLY A 45 24.03 20.04 2.06
N TRP A 46 23.29 20.63 1.12
CA TRP A 46 22.27 19.91 0.35
C TRP A 46 22.86 18.83 -0.57
N LEU A 47 24.07 19.05 -1.10
CA LEU A 47 24.79 18.08 -1.94
C LEU A 47 25.36 16.91 -1.11
N LEU A 48 25.83 17.17 0.12
CA LEU A 48 26.30 16.14 1.06
C LEU A 48 25.17 15.31 1.69
N VAL A 49 23.94 15.84 1.73
CA VAL A 49 22.73 15.17 2.26
C VAL A 49 22.00 14.36 1.17
N ARG A 50 22.64 14.03 0.05
CA ARG A 50 22.16 12.97 -0.84
C ARG A 50 22.59 11.60 -0.29
N PRO A 51 21.67 10.71 0.15
CA PRO A 51 22.06 9.37 0.56
C PRO A 51 22.61 8.60 -0.65
N LYS A 52 23.88 8.18 -0.55
CA LYS A 52 24.56 7.35 -1.56
C LYS A 52 23.95 5.93 -1.56
N PRO A 53 23.69 5.34 -2.75
CA PRO A 53 23.34 3.93 -2.86
C PRO A 53 24.60 3.08 -2.67
N SER A 54 24.51 2.01 -1.89
CA SER A 54 25.58 1.03 -1.72
C SER A 54 25.03 -0.36 -2.05
N ALA A 55 25.55 -0.97 -3.11
CA ALA A 55 25.37 -2.37 -3.46
C ALA A 55 26.43 -3.24 -2.73
N PRO A 56 26.45 -4.58 -2.86
CA PRO A 56 25.53 -5.53 -2.22
C PRO A 56 26.28 -6.61 -1.42
N ARG A 57 25.81 -6.92 -0.21
CA ARG A 57 25.85 -8.22 0.52
C ARG A 57 25.69 -7.96 2.02
N ASP A 58 24.48 -8.12 2.52
CA ASP A 58 24.21 -9.09 3.59
C ASP A 58 22.69 -9.25 3.76
N LEU A 59 22.24 -10.50 3.76
CA LEU A 59 20.83 -10.91 3.57
C LEU A 59 20.02 -10.85 4.88
N SER A 60 20.37 -9.94 5.79
CA SER A 60 19.83 -9.85 7.16
C SER A 60 19.18 -8.50 7.50
N LEU A 61 19.35 -7.49 6.63
CA LEU A 61 18.68 -6.18 6.74
C LEU A 61 17.41 -6.07 5.87
N LEU A 62 17.12 -7.09 5.06
CA LEU A 62 15.90 -7.14 4.25
C LEU A 62 14.65 -7.25 5.13
N ASP A 63 14.70 -7.98 6.25
CA ASP A 63 13.50 -8.26 7.06
C ASP A 63 12.92 -7.03 7.75
N ALA A 64 13.75 -6.11 8.26
CA ALA A 64 13.25 -4.91 8.96
C ALA A 64 12.71 -3.83 8.02
N SER A 65 13.20 -3.78 6.77
CA SER A 65 12.70 -2.86 5.73
C SER A 65 11.50 -3.43 4.97
N LEU A 66 11.44 -4.76 4.77
CA LEU A 66 10.23 -5.46 4.38
C LEU A 66 9.09 -5.11 5.35
N ASP A 67 9.34 -5.12 6.65
CA ASP A 67 8.30 -4.92 7.66
C ASP A 67 7.54 -3.58 7.52
N GLN A 68 8.25 -2.52 7.12
CA GLN A 68 7.63 -1.22 6.88
C GLN A 68 6.93 -1.17 5.52
N GLU A 69 7.58 -1.68 4.46
CA GLU A 69 7.00 -1.77 3.11
C GLU A 69 5.70 -2.59 3.10
N LEU A 70 5.67 -3.72 3.81
CA LEU A 70 4.50 -4.58 3.94
C LEU A 70 3.39 -3.90 4.74
N LYS A 71 3.72 -3.12 5.78
CA LYS A 71 2.74 -2.30 6.53
C LYS A 71 2.18 -1.17 5.67
N ASP A 72 3.01 -0.52 4.86
CA ASP A 72 2.57 0.51 3.91
C ASP A 72 1.65 -0.11 2.84
N LEU A 73 2.03 -1.26 2.28
CA LEU A 73 1.21 -2.03 1.34
C LEU A 73 -0.16 -2.41 1.93
N MET A 74 -0.20 -2.88 3.18
CA MET A 74 -1.46 -3.19 3.86
C MET A 74 -2.33 -1.96 4.09
N ARG A 75 -1.72 -0.83 4.47
CA ARG A 75 -2.44 0.44 4.63
C ARG A 75 -2.99 0.95 3.31
N GLU A 76 -2.22 0.88 2.23
CA GLU A 76 -2.68 1.27 0.89
C GLU A 76 -3.82 0.36 0.41
N ALA A 77 -3.66 -0.96 0.58
CA ALA A 77 -4.69 -1.93 0.23
C ALA A 77 -6.00 -1.68 0.99
N GLN A 78 -5.93 -1.38 2.30
CA GLN A 78 -7.10 -1.03 3.09
C GLN A 78 -7.75 0.27 2.57
N GLY A 79 -6.95 1.31 2.32
CA GLY A 79 -7.48 2.57 1.79
C GLY A 79 -8.22 2.39 0.46
N ARG A 80 -7.73 1.50 -0.41
CA ARG A 80 -8.43 1.14 -1.67
C ARG A 80 -9.73 0.38 -1.44
N LEU A 81 -9.76 -0.53 -0.47
CA LEU A 81 -10.99 -1.24 -0.09
C LEU A 81 -12.03 -0.27 0.49
N ASP A 82 -11.61 0.68 1.32
CA ASP A 82 -12.49 1.71 1.87
C ASP A 82 -13.08 2.59 0.74
N HIS A 83 -12.25 2.95 -0.25
CA HIS A 83 -12.67 3.67 -1.44
C HIS A 83 -13.68 2.87 -2.28
N LEU A 84 -13.38 1.60 -2.55
CA LEU A 84 -14.27 0.68 -3.25
C LEU A 84 -15.61 0.53 -2.52
N GLN A 85 -15.59 0.43 -1.19
CA GLN A 85 -16.78 0.35 -0.36
C GLN A 85 -17.65 1.60 -0.53
N ALA A 86 -17.06 2.79 -0.40
CA ALA A 86 -17.77 4.05 -0.56
C ALA A 86 -18.36 4.20 -1.97
N MET A 87 -17.58 3.85 -2.99
CA MET A 87 -18.04 3.89 -4.38
C MET A 87 -19.19 2.90 -4.62
N SER A 88 -19.09 1.68 -4.09
CA SER A 88 -20.13 0.65 -4.23
C SER A 88 -21.49 1.10 -3.67
N GLN A 89 -21.50 1.92 -2.62
CA GLN A 89 -22.71 2.48 -2.02
C GLN A 89 -23.27 3.67 -2.81
N SER A 90 -22.42 4.36 -3.58
CA SER A 90 -22.82 5.53 -4.37
C SER A 90 -23.36 5.20 -5.77
N VAL A 91 -23.03 4.02 -6.30
CA VAL A 91 -23.51 3.55 -7.60
C VAL A 91 -25.01 3.25 -7.55
N LYS A 92 -25.77 3.81 -8.48
CA LYS A 92 -27.24 3.66 -8.54
C LYS A 92 -27.65 2.32 -9.15
N HIS A 93 -26.87 1.80 -10.10
CA HIS A 93 -27.16 0.54 -10.75
C HIS A 93 -27.02 -0.63 -9.77
N ARG A 94 -28.16 -1.25 -9.44
CA ARG A 94 -28.26 -2.26 -8.37
C ARG A 94 -27.27 -3.41 -8.52
N THR A 95 -27.19 -4.05 -9.68
CA THR A 95 -26.30 -5.20 -9.89
C THR A 95 -24.84 -4.84 -9.68
N ILE A 96 -24.39 -3.68 -10.15
CA ILE A 96 -22.98 -3.26 -10.00
C ILE A 96 -22.68 -2.89 -8.56
N SER A 97 -23.62 -2.24 -7.87
CA SER A 97 -23.51 -1.99 -6.44
C SER A 97 -23.36 -3.31 -5.67
N GLU A 98 -24.22 -4.29 -5.91
CA GLU A 98 -24.18 -5.61 -5.26
C GLU A 98 -22.86 -6.36 -5.53
N GLU A 99 -22.41 -6.43 -6.80
CA GLU A 99 -21.17 -7.10 -7.17
C GLU A 99 -19.93 -6.37 -6.61
N SER A 100 -19.95 -5.04 -6.56
CA SER A 100 -18.87 -4.24 -5.98
C SER A 100 -18.77 -4.44 -4.46
N GLN A 101 -19.91 -4.53 -3.77
CA GLN A 101 -19.94 -4.87 -2.34
C GLN A 101 -19.45 -6.30 -2.09
N ASN A 102 -19.84 -7.27 -2.93
CA ASN A 102 -19.33 -8.64 -2.84
C ASN A 102 -17.81 -8.69 -2.97
N LEU A 103 -17.26 -8.01 -3.97
CA LEU A 103 -15.84 -7.91 -4.21
C LEU A 103 -15.11 -7.27 -3.02
N THR A 104 -15.66 -6.18 -2.49
CA THR A 104 -15.08 -5.48 -1.32
C THR A 104 -15.08 -6.36 -0.08
N ARG A 105 -16.21 -7.04 0.22
CA ARG A 105 -16.29 -8.01 1.33
C ARG A 105 -15.26 -9.14 1.21
N LEU A 106 -15.00 -9.60 -0.01
CA LEU A 106 -13.99 -10.63 -0.25
C LEU A 106 -12.57 -10.09 -0.03
N GLY A 107 -12.30 -8.85 -0.46
CA GLY A 107 -11.06 -8.14 -0.16
C GLY A 107 -10.81 -7.97 1.34
N GLU A 108 -11.84 -7.59 2.11
CA GLU A 108 -11.79 -7.49 3.57
C GLU A 108 -11.46 -8.84 4.24
N LYS A 109 -12.06 -9.93 3.77
CA LYS A 109 -11.73 -11.29 4.27
C LYS A 109 -10.26 -11.65 4.03
N ILE A 110 -9.72 -11.28 2.87
CA ILE A 110 -8.29 -11.46 2.56
C ILE A 110 -7.44 -10.60 3.50
N MET A 111 -7.86 -9.37 3.79
CA MET A 111 -7.21 -8.50 4.78
C MET A 111 -7.17 -9.11 6.17
N ASP A 112 -8.31 -9.53 6.69
CA ASP A 112 -8.38 -10.14 8.02
C ASP A 112 -7.53 -11.40 8.13
N TYR A 113 -7.53 -12.22 7.08
CA TYR A 113 -6.70 -13.41 7.02
C TYR A 113 -5.21 -13.07 7.07
N LEU A 114 -4.77 -12.02 6.36
CA LEU A 114 -3.37 -11.60 6.32
C LEU A 114 -2.93 -10.87 7.59
N ARG A 115 -3.82 -10.13 8.26
CA ARG A 115 -3.58 -9.57 9.60
C ARG A 115 -3.27 -10.66 10.63
N ARG A 116 -3.98 -11.80 10.54
CA ARG A 116 -3.73 -12.99 11.37
C ARG A 116 -2.51 -13.79 10.94
N ASN A 117 -2.10 -13.69 9.68
CA ASN A 117 -0.97 -14.42 9.10
C ASN A 117 0.04 -13.47 8.42
N PRO A 118 0.78 -12.62 9.18
CA PRO A 118 1.61 -11.56 8.59
C PRO A 118 2.70 -12.07 7.64
N HIS A 119 3.25 -13.25 7.92
CA HIS A 119 4.25 -13.91 7.06
C HIS A 119 3.73 -14.25 5.65
N LYS A 120 2.41 -14.23 5.42
CA LYS A 120 1.78 -14.47 4.12
C LYS A 120 1.56 -13.19 3.30
N ILE A 121 1.73 -12.00 3.89
CA ILE A 121 1.49 -10.71 3.21
C ILE A 121 2.36 -10.58 1.95
N THR A 122 3.61 -11.06 1.98
CA THR A 122 4.51 -11.06 0.81
C THR A 122 3.90 -11.75 -0.40
N LYS A 123 3.15 -12.84 -0.20
CA LYS A 123 2.49 -13.61 -1.27
C LYS A 123 1.29 -12.87 -1.87
N ALA A 124 0.72 -11.90 -1.15
CA ALA A 124 -0.41 -11.10 -1.60
C ALA A 124 0.00 -9.77 -2.26
N ARG A 125 1.30 -9.46 -2.37
CA ARG A 125 1.79 -8.20 -2.95
C ARG A 125 1.26 -7.92 -4.36
N ARG A 126 1.33 -8.93 -5.25
CA ARG A 126 0.81 -8.80 -6.62
C ARG A 126 -0.70 -8.57 -6.64
N PHE A 127 -1.41 -9.20 -5.70
CA PHE A 127 -2.84 -9.06 -5.58
C PHE A 127 -3.24 -7.62 -5.24
N PHE A 128 -2.61 -7.00 -4.26
CA PHE A 128 -2.88 -5.59 -3.92
C PHE A 128 -2.49 -4.63 -5.03
N GLY A 129 -1.31 -4.82 -5.62
CA GLY A 129 -0.81 -3.90 -6.65
C GLY A 129 -1.66 -3.88 -7.93
N TYR A 130 -2.24 -5.03 -8.31
CA TYR A 130 -2.93 -5.17 -9.59
C TYR A 130 -4.45 -5.32 -9.46
N TYR A 131 -4.93 -6.26 -8.66
CA TYR A 131 -6.36 -6.62 -8.69
C TYR A 131 -7.24 -5.59 -7.96
N LEU A 132 -6.79 -5.04 -6.82
CA LEU A 132 -7.51 -3.94 -6.16
C LEU A 132 -7.55 -2.69 -7.02
N THR A 133 -6.41 -2.30 -7.60
CA THR A 133 -6.32 -1.15 -8.52
C THR A 133 -7.26 -1.32 -9.71
N THR A 134 -7.26 -2.51 -10.33
CA THR A 134 -8.14 -2.80 -11.48
C THR A 134 -9.62 -2.71 -11.10
N ALA A 135 -10.00 -3.22 -9.92
CA ALA A 135 -11.36 -3.12 -9.41
C ALA A 135 -11.79 -1.66 -9.18
N GLU A 136 -10.91 -0.87 -8.54
CA GLU A 136 -11.15 0.55 -8.26
C GLU A 136 -11.32 1.34 -9.56
N ASP A 137 -10.42 1.18 -10.52
CA ASP A 137 -10.48 1.86 -11.81
C ASP A 137 -11.73 1.49 -12.61
N LEU A 138 -12.12 0.22 -12.61
CA LEU A 138 -13.31 -0.26 -13.29
C LEU A 138 -14.58 0.41 -12.72
N LEU A 139 -14.73 0.37 -11.39
CA LEU A 139 -15.89 0.95 -10.71
C LEU A 139 -15.91 2.48 -10.87
N LYS A 140 -14.74 3.13 -10.87
CA LYS A 140 -14.62 4.58 -11.05
C LYS A 140 -15.10 5.00 -12.43
N LYS A 141 -14.62 4.32 -13.48
CA LYS A 141 -15.04 4.59 -14.87
C LYS A 141 -16.54 4.40 -15.04
N TYR A 142 -17.11 3.33 -14.45
CA TYR A 142 -18.54 3.11 -14.49
C TYR A 142 -19.32 4.21 -13.76
N ALA A 143 -18.91 4.58 -12.53
CA ALA A 143 -19.57 5.62 -11.75
C ALA A 143 -19.51 7.01 -12.42
N GLU A 144 -18.40 7.35 -13.08
CA GLU A 144 -18.27 8.56 -13.89
C GLU A 144 -19.26 8.56 -15.07
N PHE A 145 -19.41 7.42 -15.74
CA PHE A 145 -20.37 7.27 -16.83
C PHE A 145 -21.82 7.34 -16.35
N GLU A 146 -22.16 6.68 -15.25
CA GLU A 146 -23.51 6.70 -14.67
C GLU A 146 -23.98 8.13 -14.31
N ARG A 147 -23.04 9.00 -13.89
CA ARG A 147 -23.33 10.42 -13.60
C ARG A 147 -23.77 11.23 -14.81
N THR A 148 -23.50 10.78 -16.03
CA THR A 148 -23.96 11.45 -17.25
C THR A 148 -25.49 11.37 -17.40
N GLY A 149 -26.14 10.40 -16.74
CA GLY A 149 -27.59 10.26 -16.74
C GLY A 149 -28.18 9.76 -18.06
N ILE A 150 -27.35 9.36 -19.03
CA ILE A 150 -27.80 8.81 -20.30
C ILE A 150 -28.41 7.43 -20.06
N GLN A 151 -29.68 7.27 -20.43
CA GLN A 151 -30.34 5.97 -20.44
C GLN A 151 -30.44 5.49 -21.88
N SER A 152 -29.72 4.42 -22.21
CA SER A 152 -29.73 3.80 -23.53
C SER A 152 -29.48 2.30 -23.41
N GLN A 153 -29.73 1.54 -24.48
CA GLN A 153 -29.44 0.10 -24.49
C GLN A 153 -27.94 -0.16 -24.35
N GLU A 154 -27.10 0.69 -24.93
CA GLU A 154 -25.64 0.61 -24.84
C GLU A 154 -25.14 0.80 -23.40
N VAL A 155 -25.81 1.66 -22.62
CA VAL A 155 -25.51 1.87 -21.18
C VAL A 155 -25.81 0.61 -20.38
N GLU A 156 -26.93 -0.04 -20.64
CA GLU A 156 -27.32 -1.29 -19.98
C GLU A 156 -26.34 -2.42 -20.35
N GLU A 157 -25.96 -2.55 -21.62
CA GLU A 157 -24.95 -3.52 -22.06
C GLU A 157 -23.58 -3.28 -21.42
N LEU A 158 -23.17 -2.00 -21.27
CA LEU A 158 -21.95 -1.64 -20.56
C LEU A 158 -22.04 -2.01 -19.07
N ALA A 159 -23.21 -1.81 -18.45
CA ALA A 159 -23.43 -2.17 -17.06
C ALA A 159 -23.29 -3.69 -16.84
N GLN A 160 -23.87 -4.49 -17.73
CA GLN A 160 -23.74 -5.95 -17.69
C GLN A 160 -22.28 -6.40 -17.86
N LYS A 161 -21.56 -5.86 -18.85
CA LYS A 161 -20.12 -6.15 -19.05
C LYS A 161 -19.29 -5.76 -17.83
N THR A 162 -19.64 -4.66 -17.16
CA THR A 162 -18.99 -4.22 -15.93
C THR A 162 -19.25 -5.20 -14.78
N ALA A 163 -20.50 -5.65 -14.62
CA ALA A 163 -20.85 -6.64 -13.62
C ALA A 163 -20.09 -7.98 -13.83
N ASP A 164 -19.98 -8.45 -15.06
CA ASP A 164 -19.25 -9.68 -15.38
C ASP A 164 -17.73 -9.54 -15.15
N ALA A 165 -17.17 -8.36 -15.42
CA ALA A 165 -15.78 -8.06 -15.08
C ALA A 165 -15.57 -8.04 -13.55
N LEU A 166 -16.51 -7.49 -12.77
CA LEU A 166 -16.47 -7.55 -11.29
C LEU A 166 -16.54 -9.00 -10.78
N ARG A 167 -17.38 -9.86 -11.37
CA ARG A 167 -17.43 -11.29 -11.03
C ARG A 167 -16.12 -12.01 -11.34
N THR A 168 -15.51 -11.69 -12.48
CA THR A 168 -14.19 -12.23 -12.84
C THR A 168 -13.11 -11.83 -11.84
N LEU A 169 -13.15 -10.58 -11.37
CA LEU A 169 -12.27 -10.11 -10.29
C LEU A 169 -12.56 -10.84 -8.97
N GLN A 170 -13.82 -11.09 -8.62
CA GLN A 170 -14.16 -11.87 -7.43
C GLN A 170 -13.57 -13.28 -7.49
N ASP A 171 -13.61 -13.95 -8.64
CA ASP A 171 -12.99 -15.26 -8.80
C ASP A 171 -11.46 -15.22 -8.66
N ALA A 172 -10.81 -14.17 -9.17
CA ALA A 172 -9.38 -13.95 -8.96
C ALA A 172 -9.06 -13.76 -7.47
N PHE A 173 -9.89 -13.02 -6.73
CA PHE A 173 -9.74 -12.84 -5.29
C PHE A 173 -9.92 -14.16 -4.53
N ARG A 174 -10.92 -14.98 -4.89
CA ARG A 174 -11.13 -16.31 -4.28
C ARG A 174 -9.94 -17.22 -4.52
N LYS A 175 -9.43 -17.27 -5.75
CA LYS A 175 -8.22 -18.03 -6.09
C LYS A 175 -7.01 -17.57 -5.28
N GLN A 176 -6.84 -16.25 -5.14
CA GLN A 176 -5.78 -15.71 -4.31
C GLN A 176 -5.93 -16.12 -2.83
N TYR A 177 -7.16 -16.09 -2.29
CA TYR A 177 -7.42 -16.54 -0.93
C TYR A 177 -7.08 -18.02 -0.72
N VAL A 178 -7.54 -18.89 -1.61
CA VAL A 178 -7.23 -20.33 -1.59
C VAL A 178 -5.72 -20.56 -1.69
N HIS A 179 -5.03 -19.81 -2.55
CA HIS A 179 -3.58 -19.88 -2.65
C HIS A 179 -2.86 -19.47 -1.35
N LEU A 180 -3.38 -18.47 -0.64
CA LEU A 180 -2.86 -18.06 0.67
C LEU A 180 -3.12 -19.14 1.75
N ALA A 181 -4.26 -19.82 1.68
CA ALA A 181 -4.71 -20.84 2.64
C ALA A 181 -4.34 -22.29 2.26
N THR A 182 -3.53 -22.49 1.21
CA THR A 182 -3.25 -23.84 0.67
C THR A 182 -2.65 -24.79 1.70
N HIS A 183 -1.78 -24.29 2.59
CA HIS A 183 -1.16 -25.15 3.60
C HIS A 183 -2.20 -25.67 4.60
N GLU A 184 -3.07 -24.79 5.09
CA GLU A 184 -4.14 -25.15 6.02
C GLU A 184 -5.15 -26.10 5.39
N ILE A 185 -5.43 -25.94 4.10
CA ILE A 185 -6.31 -26.86 3.36
C ILE A 185 -5.68 -28.26 3.32
N LEU A 186 -4.39 -28.37 3.00
CA LEU A 186 -3.69 -29.65 2.95
C LEU A 186 -3.63 -30.35 4.33
N ASP A 187 -3.41 -29.58 5.39
CA ASP A 187 -3.39 -30.12 6.75
C ASP A 187 -4.77 -30.67 7.13
N MET A 188 -5.84 -29.95 6.80
CA MET A 188 -7.22 -30.42 7.01
C MET A 188 -7.56 -31.67 6.18
N GLU A 189 -7.08 -31.76 4.94
CA GLU A 189 -7.25 -32.96 4.10
C GLU A 189 -6.57 -34.18 4.73
N ALA A 190 -5.36 -34.03 5.27
CA ALA A 190 -4.66 -35.11 5.96
C ALA A 190 -5.40 -35.58 7.22
N ASP A 191 -5.97 -34.65 7.99
CA ASP A 191 -6.78 -34.96 9.17
C ASP A 191 -8.06 -35.73 8.79
N ILE A 192 -8.74 -35.33 7.71
CA ILE A 192 -9.93 -36.03 7.18
C ILE A 192 -9.56 -37.45 6.74
N ASP A 193 -8.47 -37.61 5.98
CA ASP A 193 -7.99 -38.91 5.52
C ASP A 193 -7.68 -39.86 6.68
N LEU A 194 -7.13 -39.33 7.77
CA LEU A 194 -6.86 -40.09 8.99
C LEU A 194 -8.16 -40.55 9.67
N LEU A 195 -9.16 -39.65 9.78
CA LEU A 195 -10.48 -39.97 10.33
C LEU A 195 -11.20 -41.04 9.49
N GLU A 196 -11.13 -40.96 8.17
CA GLU A 196 -11.74 -41.98 7.29
C GLU A 196 -11.05 -43.34 7.42
N LYS A 197 -9.72 -43.37 7.53
CA LYS A 197 -8.97 -44.62 7.70
C LYS A 197 -9.29 -45.27 9.04
N THR A 198 -9.31 -44.52 10.13
CA THR A 198 -9.62 -45.07 11.46
C THR A 198 -11.04 -45.64 11.52
N ASN A 199 -12.04 -44.97 10.94
CA ASN A 199 -13.42 -45.46 10.89
C ASN A 199 -13.60 -46.72 10.02
N ARG A 200 -12.80 -46.90 8.96
CA ARG A 200 -12.81 -48.14 8.15
C ARG A 200 -12.07 -49.33 8.78
N THR A 201 -11.28 -49.08 9.81
CA THR A 201 -10.45 -50.11 10.46
C THR A 201 -11.09 -50.64 11.75
N GLU A 202 -12.18 -50.03 12.21
CA GLU A 202 -13.12 -50.59 13.20
C GLU A 202 -14.27 -51.35 12.52
#